data_AF-A0A659UG29-F1
#
_entry.id   AF-A0A659UG29-F1
#
_cell.length_a   1.000
_cell.length_b   1.000
_cell.length_c   1.000
_cell.angle_alpha   90.00
_cell.angle_beta   90.00
_cell.angle_gamma   90.00
#
_symmetry.space_group_name_H-M   'P 1'
#
loop_
_entity.id
_entity.type
_entity.pdbx_description
1 polymer ?
#
loop_
_entity_poly.entity_id
_entity_poly.type
_entity_poly.pdbx_seq_one_letter_code
_entity_poly.pdbx_strand_id
1 'polypeptide(L)'
;AHAGHAMPQLARRGMSVAAISAVDIALWDILGKSLGQPVWRLLGGRKVDRMQAYASGGWASADAIGEQLKSYIARGGFKALKMRVGAMDGAAHISA
;
A
#
# COMPACT_ATOMS: atom_id res chain seq x y z
N ALA A 1 -3.03 13.29 -24.11
CA ALA A 1 -2.63 11.97 -23.58
C ALA A 1 -1.42 12.15 -22.68
N HIS A 2 -1.63 12.40 -21.38
CA HIS A 2 -0.53 12.49 -20.42
C HIS A 2 -0.36 11.12 -19.78
N ALA A 3 0.47 10.29 -20.39
CA ALA A 3 0.92 9.06 -19.76
C ALA A 3 1.50 9.43 -18.39
N GLY A 4 1.07 8.73 -17.34
CA GLY A 4 1.58 8.95 -15.99
C GLY A 4 3.11 8.85 -15.97
N HIS A 5 3.74 9.59 -15.05
CA HIS A 5 5.18 9.57 -14.92
C HIS A 5 5.67 8.14 -14.72
N ALA A 6 6.39 7.60 -15.69
CA ALA A 6 7.11 6.34 -15.55
C ALA A 6 8.08 6.48 -14.37
N MET A 7 8.23 5.42 -13.57
CA MET A 7 9.26 5.38 -12.52
C MET A 7 10.63 5.66 -13.17
N PRO A 8 11.33 6.76 -12.83
CA PRO A 8 12.57 7.09 -13.49
C PRO A 8 13.61 5.98 -13.31
N GLN A 9 14.30 5.65 -14.39
CA GLN A 9 14.88 4.33 -14.60
C GLN A 9 16.19 4.04 -13.85
N LEU A 10 16.91 5.01 -13.26
CA LEU A 10 18.18 4.72 -12.58
C LEU A 10 18.59 5.86 -11.65
N ALA A 11 19.34 5.54 -10.57
CA ALA A 11 19.81 6.40 -9.46
C ALA A 11 18.94 6.35 -8.19
N ARG A 12 18.77 7.48 -7.48
CA ARG A 12 18.19 7.59 -6.12
C ARG A 12 16.67 7.36 -6.00
N ARG A 13 16.03 6.82 -7.04
CA ARG A 13 14.59 6.50 -7.13
C ARG A 13 14.42 5.33 -8.10
N GLY A 14 13.21 4.77 -8.20
CA GLY A 14 12.91 3.77 -9.21
C GLY A 14 13.45 2.38 -8.88
N MET A 15 13.83 1.62 -9.91
CA MET A 15 14.18 0.20 -9.79
C MET A 15 15.39 -0.05 -8.90
N SER A 16 16.41 0.82 -8.95
CA SER A 16 17.61 0.67 -8.12
C SER A 16 17.28 0.71 -6.63
N VAL A 17 16.41 1.63 -6.21
CA VAL A 17 15.97 1.71 -4.80
C VAL A 17 15.11 0.49 -4.44
N ALA A 18 14.22 0.05 -5.33
CA ALA A 18 13.42 -1.16 -5.08
C ALA A 18 14.29 -2.42 -4.88
N ALA A 19 15.35 -2.57 -5.68
CA ALA A 19 16.30 -3.68 -5.53
C ALA A 19 17.07 -3.59 -4.19
N ILE A 20 17.55 -2.41 -3.82
CA ILE A 20 18.20 -2.17 -2.52
C ILE A 20 17.23 -2.50 -1.38
N SER A 21 15.97 -2.05 -1.46
CA SER A 21 14.96 -2.35 -0.44
C SER A 21 14.68 -3.85 -0.28
N ALA A 22 14.66 -4.61 -1.38
CA ALA A 22 14.47 -6.05 -1.31
C ALA A 22 15.62 -6.74 -0.57
N VAL A 23 16.87 -6.33 -0.83
CA VAL A 23 18.05 -6.84 -0.13
C VAL A 23 18.03 -6.43 1.34
N ASP A 24 17.72 -5.17 1.65
CA ASP A 24 17.66 -4.66 3.02
C ASP A 24 16.62 -5.43 3.87
N ILE A 25 15.42 -5.65 3.34
CA ILE A 25 14.37 -6.43 4.02
C ILE A 25 14.85 -7.87 4.29
N ALA A 26 15.55 -8.49 3.33
CA ALA A 26 16.09 -9.83 3.51
C ALA A 26 17.18 -9.89 4.58
N LEU A 27 18.07 -8.89 4.65
CA LEU A 27 19.09 -8.79 5.69
C LEU A 27 18.45 -8.64 7.08
N TRP A 28 17.39 -7.83 7.22
CA TRP A 28 16.63 -7.72 8.46
C TRP A 28 15.95 -9.03 8.87
N ASP A 29 15.40 -9.77 7.91
CA ASP A 29 14.80 -11.08 8.17
C ASP A 29 15.85 -12.10 8.63
N ILE A 30 17.02 -12.14 7.98
CA ILE A 30 18.15 -12.99 8.38
C ILE A 30 18.62 -12.65 9.80
N LEU A 31 18.76 -11.36 10.13
CA LEU A 31 19.13 -10.90 11.46
C LEU A 31 18.09 -11.28 12.53
N GLY A 32 16.80 -11.12 12.21
CA GLY A 32 15.71 -11.57 13.08
C GLY A 32 15.76 -13.07 13.36
N LYS A 33 15.95 -13.87 12.30
CA LYS A 33 16.07 -15.32 12.39
C LYS A 33 17.30 -15.76 13.18
N SER A 34 18.46 -15.15 12.96
CA SER A 34 19.71 -15.50 13.67
C SER A 34 19.64 -15.19 15.16
N LEU A 35 18.90 -14.15 15.55
CA LEU A 35 18.69 -13.76 16.94
C LEU A 35 17.45 -14.39 17.59
N GLY A 36 16.64 -15.15 16.83
CA GLY A 36 15.36 -15.68 17.30
C GLY A 36 14.36 -14.60 17.71
N GLN A 37 14.43 -13.41 17.09
CA GLN A 37 13.57 -12.26 17.41
C GLN A 37 12.77 -11.82 16.19
N PRO A 38 11.51 -11.39 16.37
CA PRO A 38 10.77 -10.76 15.28
C PRO A 38 11.36 -9.38 14.96
N VAL A 39 11.39 -9.01 13.67
CA VAL A 39 12.01 -7.76 13.18
C VAL A 39 11.48 -6.51 13.88
N TRP A 40 10.18 -6.43 14.18
CA TRP A 40 9.60 -5.27 14.88
C TRP A 40 10.22 -5.03 16.26
N ARG A 41 10.75 -6.06 16.91
CA ARG A 41 11.42 -5.93 18.21
C ARG A 41 12.79 -5.27 18.03
N LEU A 42 13.51 -5.65 16.98
CA LEU A 42 14.80 -5.05 16.63
C LEU A 42 14.66 -3.57 16.23
N LEU A 43 13.53 -3.20 15.63
CA LEU A 43 13.20 -1.83 15.23
C LEU A 43 12.68 -0.91 16.36
N GLY A 44 12.82 -1.33 17.63
CA GLY A 44 12.44 -0.52 18.79
C GLY A 44 11.22 -1.01 19.56
N GLY A 45 10.73 -2.22 19.30
CA GLY A 45 9.71 -2.87 20.13
C GLY A 45 8.27 -2.48 19.80
N ARG A 46 7.34 -3.05 20.57
CA ARG A 46 5.89 -2.89 20.36
C ARG A 46 5.44 -1.52 20.85
N LYS A 47 4.83 -0.73 19.97
CA LYS A 47 4.21 0.58 20.31
C LYS A 47 2.69 0.53 20.48
N VAL A 48 2.04 -0.43 19.84
CA VAL A 48 0.57 -0.62 19.86
C VAL A 48 0.23 -2.10 19.89
N ASP A 49 -0.92 -2.43 20.49
CA ASP A 49 -1.34 -3.84 20.60
C ASP A 49 -1.82 -4.44 19.29
N ARG A 50 -2.41 -3.61 18.43
CA ARG A 50 -2.85 -4.02 17.10
C ARG A 50 -2.76 -2.84 16.15
N MET A 51 -2.06 -3.03 15.04
CA MET A 51 -2.02 -2.03 13.97
C MET A 51 -3.36 -1.99 13.25
N GLN A 52 -3.94 -0.80 13.10
CA GLN A 52 -5.17 -0.64 12.32
C GLN A 52 -4.83 -0.68 10.84
N ALA A 53 -5.49 -1.58 10.11
CA ALA A 53 -5.40 -1.62 8.65
C ALA A 53 -6.51 -0.75 8.04
N TYR A 54 -6.25 -0.22 6.85
CA TYR A 54 -7.26 0.41 6.00
C TYR A 54 -7.48 -0.45 4.76
N ALA A 55 -8.72 -0.50 4.26
CA ALA A 55 -9.01 -1.17 3.01
C ALA A 55 -8.64 -0.28 1.82
N SER A 56 -7.88 -0.81 0.87
CA SER A 56 -7.49 -0.12 -0.36
C SER A 56 -8.25 -0.70 -1.54
N GLY A 57 -9.16 0.06 -2.13
CA GLY A 57 -9.97 -0.38 -3.26
C GLY A 57 -10.52 0.79 -4.05
N GLY A 58 -11.81 0.75 -4.39
CA GLY A 58 -12.42 1.72 -5.31
C GLY A 58 -12.13 1.36 -6.76
N TRP A 59 -12.40 0.10 -7.12
CA TRP A 59 -12.21 -0.39 -8.48
C TRP A 59 -13.52 -0.64 -9.24
N ALA A 60 -14.66 -0.41 -8.60
CA ALA A 60 -15.94 -0.49 -9.28
C ALA A 60 -16.25 0.85 -9.98
N SER A 61 -17.18 0.81 -10.93
CA SER A 61 -17.74 2.01 -11.59
C SER A 61 -18.38 2.96 -10.57
N ALA A 62 -18.58 4.21 -10.97
CA ALA A 62 -19.12 5.27 -10.10
C ALA A 62 -20.45 4.89 -9.41
N ASP A 63 -21.31 4.13 -10.08
CA ASP A 63 -22.59 3.66 -9.56
C ASP A 63 -22.45 2.47 -8.57
N ALA A 64 -21.41 1.64 -8.73
CA ALA A 64 -21.20 0.43 -7.93
C ALA A 64 -20.16 0.60 -6.80
N ILE A 65 -19.39 1.70 -6.81
CA ILE A 65 -18.30 1.93 -5.86
C ILE A 65 -18.77 2.03 -4.41
N GLY A 66 -19.97 2.59 -4.18
CA GLY A 66 -20.56 2.67 -2.85
C GLY A 66 -20.76 1.29 -2.21
N GLU A 67 -21.35 0.35 -2.94
CA GLU A 67 -21.58 -1.01 -2.47
C GLU A 67 -20.27 -1.77 -2.28
N GLN A 68 -19.29 -1.59 -3.17
CA GLN A 68 -17.96 -2.18 -3.01
C GLN A 68 -17.31 -1.72 -1.69
N LEU A 69 -17.30 -0.41 -1.41
CA LEU A 69 -16.65 0.12 -0.20
C LEU A 69 -17.40 -0.28 1.08
N LYS A 70 -18.74 -0.28 1.07
CA LYS A 70 -19.55 -0.81 2.18
C LYS A 70 -19.22 -2.27 2.47
N SER A 71 -18.95 -3.08 1.44
CA SER A 71 -18.58 -4.48 1.62
C SER A 71 -17.27 -4.65 2.41
N TYR A 72 -16.30 -3.74 2.28
CA TYR A 72 -15.06 -3.78 3.05
C TYR A 72 -15.31 -3.48 4.53
N ILE A 73 -16.21 -2.56 4.84
CA ILE A 73 -16.62 -2.29 6.23
C ILE A 73 -17.34 -3.52 6.79
N ALA A 74 -18.39 -3.99 6.09
CA ALA A 74 -19.27 -5.03 6.58
C ALA A 74 -18.57 -6.39 6.74
N ARG A 75 -17.70 -6.77 5.78
CA ARG A 75 -17.02 -8.08 5.79
C ARG A 75 -15.65 -8.03 6.45
N GLY A 76 -14.91 -6.92 6.27
CA GLY A 76 -13.53 -6.79 6.73
C GLY A 76 -13.37 -6.04 8.05
N GLY A 77 -14.43 -5.36 8.53
CA GLY A 77 -14.37 -4.55 9.75
C GLY A 77 -13.43 -3.34 9.64
N PHE A 78 -13.11 -2.90 8.42
CA PHE A 78 -12.21 -1.78 8.19
C PHE A 78 -12.86 -0.46 8.63
N LYS A 79 -12.10 0.33 9.39
CA LYS A 79 -12.52 1.66 9.88
C LYS A 79 -12.04 2.80 8.98
N ALA A 80 -11.14 2.50 8.05
CA ALA A 80 -10.57 3.45 7.10
C ALA A 80 -10.50 2.81 5.71
N LEU A 81 -10.72 3.64 4.69
CA LEU A 81 -10.82 3.24 3.29
C LEU A 81 -9.98 4.18 2.43
N LYS A 82 -9.30 3.65 1.42
CA LYS A 82 -8.70 4.40 0.33
C LYS A 82 -9.41 4.00 -0.97
N MET A 83 -10.00 4.98 -1.64
CA MET A 83 -10.71 4.82 -2.89
C MET A 83 -9.84 5.31 -4.05
N ARG A 84 -9.69 4.50 -5.09
CA ARG A 84 -9.10 4.93 -6.35
C ARG A 84 -10.17 5.63 -7.21
N VAL A 85 -9.76 6.68 -7.92
CA VAL A 85 -10.60 7.44 -8.84
C VAL A 85 -9.86 7.56 -10.19
N GLY A 86 -10.60 7.58 -11.30
CA GLY A 86 -10.08 7.97 -12.62
C GLY A 86 -9.27 6.90 -13.37
N ALA A 87 -9.28 5.64 -12.92
CA ALA A 87 -8.54 4.56 -13.58
C ALA A 87 -9.39 3.71 -14.55
N MET A 88 -10.72 3.74 -14.43
CA MET A 88 -11.63 2.89 -15.23
C MET A 88 -12.74 3.63 -15.98
N ASP A 89 -12.94 4.92 -15.69
CA ASP A 89 -14.08 5.69 -16.22
C ASP A 89 -13.65 6.72 -17.30
N GLY A 90 -12.50 6.49 -17.95
CA GLY A 90 -11.91 7.45 -18.89
C GLY A 90 -11.26 8.65 -18.18
N ALA A 91 -11.15 9.78 -18.87
CA ALA A 91 -10.60 11.00 -18.27
C ALA A 91 -11.47 11.39 -17.06
N ALA A 92 -10.83 11.54 -15.89
CA ALA A 92 -11.51 12.08 -14.72
C ALA A 92 -12.20 13.38 -15.15
N HIS A 93 -13.53 13.42 -15.02
CA HIS A 93 -14.27 14.66 -15.19
C HIS A 93 -13.74 15.56 -14.08
N ILE A 94 -12.99 16.57 -14.53
CA ILE A 94 -12.25 17.57 -13.77
C ILE A 94 -12.83 17.68 -12.36
N SER A 95 -12.14 17.09 -11.39
CA SER A 95 -12.38 17.42 -9.99
C SER A 95 -11.55 18.68 -9.74
N ALA A 96 -12.23 19.74 -9.30
CA ALA A 96 -11.58 20.98 -8.86
C ALA A 96 -10.48 20.73 -7.84
#